data_AF-A0A5C6QI02-F1
#
_entry.id   AF-A0A5C6QI02-F1
#
_cell.length_a   1.000
_cell.length_b   1.000
_cell.length_c   1.000
_cell.angle_alpha   90.00
_cell.angle_beta   90.00
_cell.angle_gamma   90.00
#
_symmetry.space_group_name_H-M   'P 1'
#
loop_
_entity.id
_entity.type
_entity.pdbx_description
1 polymer ?
#
loop_
_entity_poly.entity_id
_entity_poly.type
_entity_poly.pdbx_seq_one_letter_code
_entity_poly.pdbx_strand_id
1 'polypeptide(L)'
;MSFFKKIFNKSSNEPRKLTKVNQLLVDDIIVLTDSFALPESLRGQEFQVKAVNSYEFEEKVQTEWALIGTNALEIFLSLEVDDITELKLSLKIQHEDVETLFDLDSFSEVFDEPGEAFLEKKADSNITALWSSEQYQQSVFAKVGFFHRKDHRSENLSAYEGKDSGEQFELYSLYNEDQSKGIDVEVWQDGDTEVCLTLFKPLSDIIDMYPAS
;
A
#
# COMPACT_ATOMS: atom_id res chain seq x y z
N MET A 1 -43.09 3.48 -46.96
CA MET A 1 -42.41 4.14 -45.83
C MET A 1 -41.70 3.06 -45.03
N SER A 2 -40.38 3.19 -44.93
CA SER A 2 -39.44 2.16 -44.47
C SER A 2 -39.52 1.95 -42.95
N PHE A 3 -40.00 0.79 -42.51
CA PHE A 3 -39.96 0.33 -41.11
C PHE A 3 -38.84 -0.69 -40.90
N PHE A 4 -37.68 -0.43 -41.51
CA PHE A 4 -36.45 -1.21 -41.29
C PHE A 4 -35.40 -0.35 -40.58
N LYS A 5 -34.71 -0.99 -39.62
CA LYS A 5 -33.48 -0.61 -38.91
C LYS A 5 -33.62 0.34 -37.72
N LYS A 6 -33.81 -0.22 -36.52
CA LYS A 6 -33.15 0.26 -35.28
C LYS A 6 -33.35 -0.65 -34.05
N ILE A 7 -33.21 -1.98 -34.20
CA ILE A 7 -33.11 -2.90 -33.05
C ILE A 7 -31.75 -3.62 -33.06
N PHE A 8 -30.68 -2.84 -33.20
CA PHE A 8 -29.30 -3.29 -32.95
C PHE A 8 -28.47 -2.07 -32.54
N ASN A 9 -28.76 -1.51 -31.36
CA ASN A 9 -27.70 -0.94 -30.55
C ASN A 9 -27.23 -2.06 -29.63
N LYS A 10 -26.31 -2.90 -30.12
CA LYS A 10 -25.32 -3.48 -29.21
C LYS A 10 -24.62 -2.27 -28.61
N SER A 11 -24.85 -1.99 -27.33
CA SER A 11 -23.83 -1.28 -26.56
C SER A 11 -22.57 -2.12 -26.72
N SER A 12 -21.65 -1.65 -27.53
CA SER A 12 -20.28 -2.14 -27.56
C SER A 12 -19.61 -1.71 -26.26
N ASN A 13 -20.02 -2.29 -25.13
CA ASN A 13 -19.16 -2.31 -23.97
C ASN A 13 -18.13 -3.39 -24.28
N GLU A 14 -17.07 -3.02 -25.00
CA GLU A 14 -15.86 -3.83 -24.92
C GLU A 14 -15.52 -3.99 -23.43
N PRO A 15 -15.22 -5.21 -22.96
CA PRO A 15 -14.81 -5.39 -21.58
C PRO A 15 -13.64 -4.46 -21.29
N ARG A 16 -13.69 -3.74 -20.16
CA ARG A 16 -12.65 -2.80 -19.72
C ARG A 16 -11.31 -3.52 -19.76
N LYS A 17 -10.36 -3.01 -20.55
CA LYS A 17 -9.00 -3.59 -20.63
C LYS A 17 -8.15 -3.03 -19.51
N LEU A 18 -7.89 -3.85 -18.50
CA LEU A 18 -7.01 -3.53 -17.38
C LEU A 18 -5.58 -3.91 -17.77
N THR A 19 -4.71 -2.89 -17.89
CA THR A 19 -3.34 -3.05 -18.41
C THR A 19 -2.27 -2.46 -17.51
N LYS A 20 -2.66 -1.63 -16.55
CA LYS A 20 -1.76 -0.97 -15.60
C LYS A 20 -2.38 -0.99 -14.21
N VAL A 21 -1.53 -1.09 -13.19
CA VAL A 21 -1.92 -1.03 -11.78
C VAL A 21 -2.69 0.26 -11.46
N ASN A 22 -2.24 1.39 -11.99
CA ASN A 22 -2.91 2.68 -11.74
C ASN A 22 -4.32 2.80 -12.34
N GLN A 23 -4.79 1.81 -13.09
CA GLN A 23 -6.16 1.73 -13.59
C GLN A 23 -7.09 0.98 -12.64
N LEU A 24 -6.57 0.25 -11.66
CA LEU A 24 -7.34 -0.60 -10.75
C LEU A 24 -8.49 0.18 -10.08
N LEU A 25 -9.66 -0.45 -10.06
CA LEU A 25 -10.88 -0.02 -9.39
C LEU A 25 -11.29 -1.08 -8.37
N VAL A 26 -12.20 -0.72 -7.47
CA VAL A 26 -12.83 -1.66 -6.54
C VAL A 26 -13.38 -2.87 -7.31
N ASP A 27 -13.22 -4.05 -6.72
CA ASP A 27 -13.56 -5.37 -7.26
C ASP A 27 -12.67 -5.90 -8.40
N ASP A 28 -11.71 -5.13 -8.90
CA ASP A 28 -10.68 -5.67 -9.79
C ASP A 28 -9.78 -6.65 -9.03
N ILE A 29 -9.16 -7.57 -9.75
CA ILE A 29 -8.27 -8.59 -9.20
C ILE A 29 -6.86 -8.42 -9.78
N ILE A 30 -5.84 -8.54 -8.94
CA ILE A 30 -4.45 -8.73 -9.36
C ILE A 30 -4.00 -10.15 -9.04
N VAL A 31 -3.11 -10.70 -9.87
CA VAL A 31 -2.46 -11.99 -9.65
C VAL A 31 -0.97 -11.77 -9.49
N LEU A 32 -0.42 -12.23 -8.36
CA LEU A 32 1.02 -12.16 -8.10
C LEU A 32 1.74 -13.40 -8.63
N THR A 33 2.99 -13.23 -9.02
CA THR A 33 3.87 -14.31 -9.48
C THR A 33 4.11 -15.38 -8.40
N ASP A 34 4.36 -16.62 -8.82
CA ASP A 34 4.77 -17.73 -7.94
C ASP A 34 6.30 -17.71 -7.70
N SER A 35 6.85 -16.53 -7.41
CA SER A 35 8.28 -16.34 -7.21
C SER A 35 8.70 -16.62 -5.78
N PHE A 36 9.83 -17.30 -5.60
CA PHE A 36 10.47 -17.48 -4.29
C PHE A 36 10.96 -16.16 -3.67
N ALA A 37 11.05 -15.08 -4.47
CA ALA A 37 11.38 -13.75 -3.97
C ALA A 37 10.20 -13.06 -3.26
N LEU A 38 8.98 -13.61 -3.34
CA LEU A 38 7.81 -13.17 -2.60
C LEU A 38 7.60 -14.01 -1.33
N PRO A 39 7.12 -13.38 -0.23
CA PRO A 39 6.59 -14.09 0.93
C PRO A 39 5.52 -15.10 0.53
N GLU A 40 5.39 -16.18 1.29
CA GLU A 40 4.37 -17.21 1.03
C GLU A 40 2.94 -16.64 1.06
N SER A 41 2.72 -15.58 1.86
CA SER A 41 1.46 -14.86 1.95
C SER A 41 1.08 -14.13 0.66
N LEU A 42 2.04 -13.89 -0.25
CA LEU A 42 1.85 -13.20 -1.53
C LEU A 42 2.02 -14.12 -2.73
N ARG A 43 2.89 -15.13 -2.61
CA ARG A 43 3.34 -15.98 -3.71
C ARG A 43 2.17 -16.71 -4.37
N GLY A 44 2.00 -16.47 -5.68
CA GLY A 44 0.96 -17.10 -6.49
C GLY A 44 -0.47 -16.77 -6.06
N GLN A 45 -0.66 -15.76 -5.21
CA GLN A 45 -1.96 -15.39 -4.66
C GLN A 45 -2.70 -14.39 -5.58
N GLU A 46 -4.02 -14.43 -5.47
CA GLU A 46 -4.93 -13.46 -6.05
C GLU A 46 -5.44 -12.51 -4.98
N PHE A 47 -5.52 -11.23 -5.31
CA PHE A 47 -6.02 -10.19 -4.42
C PHE A 47 -7.08 -9.36 -5.13
N GLN A 48 -8.23 -9.19 -4.47
CA GLN A 48 -9.30 -8.31 -4.93
C GLN A 48 -9.12 -6.92 -4.33
N VAL A 49 -9.33 -5.87 -5.13
CA VAL A 49 -9.34 -4.49 -4.65
C VAL A 49 -10.59 -4.27 -3.81
N LYS A 50 -10.39 -4.09 -2.50
CA LYS A 50 -11.45 -3.80 -1.52
C LYS A 50 -11.79 -2.32 -1.48
N ALA A 51 -10.78 -1.46 -1.54
CA ALA A 51 -10.92 -0.01 -1.52
C ALA A 51 -9.80 0.68 -2.28
N VAL A 52 -10.05 1.93 -2.69
CA VAL A 52 -9.05 2.83 -3.24
C VAL A 52 -9.02 4.08 -2.37
N ASN A 53 -7.89 4.33 -1.74
CA ASN A 53 -7.65 5.42 -0.81
C ASN A 53 -6.59 6.37 -1.39
N SER A 54 -6.43 7.51 -0.73
CA SER A 54 -5.42 8.50 -1.11
C SER A 54 -4.69 9.03 0.12
N TYR A 55 -3.37 9.03 0.07
CA TYR A 55 -2.51 9.74 0.98
C TYR A 55 -2.12 11.09 0.37
N GLU A 56 -2.38 12.18 1.07
CA GLU A 56 -2.03 13.53 0.66
C GLU A 56 -0.87 14.03 1.53
N PHE A 57 0.23 14.35 0.88
CA PHE A 57 1.38 15.05 1.45
C PHE A 57 1.51 16.42 0.79
N GLU A 58 2.33 17.30 1.36
CA GLU A 58 2.49 18.69 0.91
C GLU A 58 2.69 18.84 -0.61
N GLU A 59 3.45 17.94 -1.23
CA GLU A 59 3.80 18.00 -2.66
C GLU A 59 3.26 16.84 -3.50
N LYS A 60 2.66 15.81 -2.89
CA LYS A 60 2.21 14.62 -3.62
C LYS A 60 0.93 14.01 -3.06
N VAL A 61 0.09 13.53 -3.97
CA VAL A 61 -1.02 12.64 -3.65
C VAL A 61 -0.66 11.24 -4.13
N GLN A 62 -0.63 10.29 -3.21
CA GLN A 62 -0.31 8.89 -3.46
C GLN A 62 -1.58 8.05 -3.36
N THR A 63 -1.89 7.30 -4.41
CA THR A 63 -3.00 6.35 -4.38
C THR A 63 -2.57 5.07 -3.68
N GLU A 64 -3.45 4.56 -2.84
CA GLU A 64 -3.35 3.24 -2.22
C GLU A 64 -4.54 2.37 -2.66
N TRP A 65 -4.27 1.13 -3.00
CA TRP A 65 -5.27 0.08 -3.16
C TRP A 65 -5.22 -0.84 -1.94
N ALA A 66 -6.28 -0.85 -1.15
CA ALA A 66 -6.46 -1.87 -0.12
C ALA A 66 -6.91 -3.17 -0.80
N LEU A 67 -6.15 -4.24 -0.59
CA LEU A 67 -6.27 -5.50 -1.29
C LEU A 67 -6.61 -6.61 -0.29
N ILE A 68 -7.58 -7.47 -0.63
CA ILE A 68 -7.99 -8.61 0.20
C ILE A 68 -7.72 -9.92 -0.52
N GLY A 69 -6.96 -10.79 0.12
CA GLY A 69 -6.64 -12.14 -0.35
C GLY A 69 -7.69 -13.17 0.03
N THR A 70 -7.61 -14.36 -0.56
CA THR A 70 -8.55 -15.47 -0.31
C THR A 70 -8.51 -16.00 1.13
N ASN A 71 -7.39 -15.82 1.82
CA ASN A 71 -7.17 -16.14 3.23
C ASN A 71 -7.58 -15.02 4.20
N ALA A 72 -8.31 -14.01 3.72
CA ALA A 72 -8.65 -12.78 4.43
C ALA A 72 -7.43 -11.93 4.86
N LEU A 73 -6.25 -12.17 4.28
CA LEU A 73 -5.10 -11.29 4.44
C LEU A 73 -5.36 -9.98 3.71
N GLU A 74 -5.29 -8.88 4.45
CA GLU A 74 -5.34 -7.53 3.89
C GLU A 74 -3.92 -6.99 3.71
N ILE A 75 -3.62 -6.54 2.50
CA ILE A 75 -2.37 -5.85 2.17
C ILE A 75 -2.71 -4.53 1.48
N PHE A 76 -1.76 -3.60 1.49
CA PHE A 76 -1.93 -2.31 0.85
C PHE A 76 -0.91 -2.19 -0.28
N LEU A 77 -1.37 -1.74 -1.45
CA LEU A 77 -0.53 -1.53 -2.61
C LEU A 77 -0.51 -0.04 -2.93
N SER A 78 0.68 0.52 -3.12
CA SER A 78 0.88 1.80 -3.78
C SER A 78 1.97 1.70 -4.85
N LEU A 79 2.11 2.73 -5.67
CA LEU A 79 3.20 2.83 -6.63
C LEU A 79 4.23 3.83 -6.12
N GLU A 80 5.47 3.38 -5.92
CA GLU A 80 6.60 4.28 -5.68
C GLU A 80 7.17 4.71 -7.04
N VAL A 81 7.29 6.02 -7.24
CA VAL A 81 7.65 6.60 -8.54
C VAL A 81 8.85 7.51 -8.37
N ASP A 82 10.04 6.92 -8.54
CA ASP A 82 11.31 7.62 -8.61
C ASP A 82 11.90 7.48 -10.03
N ASP A 83 13.11 6.93 -10.17
CA ASP A 83 13.74 6.63 -11.46
C ASP A 83 13.04 5.48 -12.21
N ILE A 84 12.56 4.51 -11.44
CA ILE A 84 11.73 3.39 -11.90
C ILE A 84 10.46 3.34 -11.05
N THR A 85 9.38 2.85 -11.65
CA THR A 85 8.13 2.62 -10.89
C THR A 85 8.15 1.23 -10.30
N GLU A 86 7.96 1.16 -8.99
CA GLU A 86 7.90 -0.09 -8.22
C GLU A 86 6.55 -0.23 -7.52
N LEU A 87 6.19 -1.48 -7.24
CA LEU A 87 5.12 -1.83 -6.32
C LEU A 87 5.65 -1.65 -4.90
N LYS A 88 4.97 -0.83 -4.10
CA LYS A 88 5.13 -0.82 -2.65
C LYS A 88 3.98 -1.62 -2.06
N LEU A 89 4.30 -2.82 -1.58
CA LEU A 89 3.35 -3.71 -0.90
C LEU A 89 3.55 -3.57 0.60
N SER A 90 2.49 -3.27 1.34
CA SER A 90 2.53 -3.06 2.78
C SER A 90 1.66 -4.08 3.50
N LEU A 91 2.19 -4.63 4.59
CA LEU A 91 1.50 -5.53 5.51
C LEU A 91 1.43 -4.86 6.89
N LYS A 92 0.22 -4.57 7.35
CA LYS A 92 -0.01 -4.08 8.71
C LYS A 92 0.23 -5.21 9.72
N ILE A 93 1.04 -4.93 10.73
CA ILE A 93 1.38 -5.89 11.79
C ILE A 93 0.78 -5.43 13.12
N GLN A 94 0.51 -6.38 14.02
CA GLN A 94 -0.05 -6.08 15.33
C GLN A 94 1.05 -5.73 16.33
N HIS A 95 0.67 -5.13 17.45
CA HIS A 95 1.60 -4.81 18.53
C HIS A 95 2.45 -6.01 18.97
N GLU A 96 1.83 -7.19 19.12
CA GLU A 96 2.51 -8.44 19.48
C GLU A 96 3.57 -8.87 18.43
N ASP A 97 3.32 -8.60 17.14
CA ASP A 97 4.29 -8.85 16.08
C ASP A 97 5.46 -7.85 16.16
N VAL A 98 5.21 -6.58 16.49
CA VAL A 98 6.26 -5.57 16.71
C VAL A 98 7.15 -5.96 17.89
N GLU A 99 6.56 -6.38 19.02
CA GLU A 99 7.29 -6.86 20.21
C GLU A 99 8.16 -8.09 19.93
N THR A 100 7.67 -8.96 19.05
CA THR A 100 8.41 -10.14 18.59
C THR A 100 9.55 -9.73 17.66
N LEU A 101 9.27 -8.80 16.74
CA LEU A 101 10.18 -8.39 15.68
C LEU A 101 11.32 -7.51 16.18
N PHE A 102 11.05 -6.59 17.10
CA PHE A 102 12.00 -5.58 17.57
C PHE A 102 12.08 -5.51 19.10
N ASP A 103 13.17 -4.91 19.57
CA ASP A 103 13.24 -4.47 20.96
C ASP A 103 12.39 -3.20 21.11
N LEU A 104 11.49 -3.16 22.09
CA LEU A 104 10.56 -2.04 22.22
C LEU A 104 11.27 -0.75 22.67
N ASP A 105 12.35 -0.85 23.44
CA ASP A 105 13.12 0.32 23.85
C ASP A 105 13.78 0.93 22.61
N SER A 106 14.42 0.11 21.77
CA SER A 106 14.97 0.57 20.48
C SER A 106 13.88 1.04 19.50
N PHE A 107 12.72 0.37 19.45
CA PHE A 107 11.62 0.79 18.58
C PHE A 107 11.06 2.16 18.98
N SER A 108 11.06 2.49 20.26
CA SER A 108 10.59 3.80 20.73
C SER A 108 11.45 4.97 20.23
N GLU A 109 12.72 4.72 19.91
CA GLU A 109 13.63 5.74 19.35
C GLU A 109 13.17 6.27 17.98
N VAL A 110 12.29 5.55 17.27
CA VAL A 110 11.69 6.00 15.99
C VAL A 110 10.99 7.35 16.12
N PHE A 111 10.46 7.65 17.31
CA PHE A 111 9.74 8.87 17.61
C PHE A 111 10.63 9.99 18.14
N ASP A 112 11.91 9.73 18.40
CA ASP A 112 12.84 10.68 18.99
C ASP A 112 13.55 11.53 17.92
N GLU A 113 13.65 12.84 18.16
CA GLU A 113 14.50 13.72 17.35
C GLU A 113 15.98 13.33 17.51
N PRO A 114 16.79 13.30 16.42
CA PRO A 114 16.53 13.89 15.10
C PRO A 114 15.95 12.92 14.05
N GLY A 115 15.45 11.74 14.44
CA GLY A 115 14.99 10.72 13.50
C GLY A 115 16.11 9.86 12.93
N GLU A 116 17.00 9.38 13.81
CA GLU A 116 18.15 8.55 13.47
C GLU A 116 18.02 7.12 14.02
N ALA A 117 16.79 6.65 14.28
CA ALA A 117 16.56 5.34 14.85
C ALA A 117 17.16 4.22 13.98
N PHE A 118 17.74 3.24 14.66
CA PHE A 118 18.31 2.05 14.04
C PHE A 118 17.74 0.82 14.71
N LEU A 119 17.01 0.01 13.95
CA LEU A 119 16.34 -1.18 14.46
C LEU A 119 17.04 -2.44 14.00
N GLU A 120 17.35 -3.32 14.95
CA GLU A 120 17.80 -4.68 14.68
C GLU A 120 16.67 -5.67 14.92
N LYS A 121 16.48 -6.57 13.97
CA LYS A 121 15.48 -7.63 14.09
C LYS A 121 15.89 -8.63 15.17
N LYS A 122 14.95 -8.96 16.05
CA LYS A 122 15.08 -10.04 17.04
C LYS A 122 14.65 -11.38 16.46
N ALA A 123 13.40 -11.48 16.02
CA ALA A 123 12.82 -12.72 15.51
C ALA A 123 11.61 -12.44 14.62
N ASP A 124 11.38 -13.30 13.63
CA ASP A 124 10.16 -13.23 12.84
C ASP A 124 8.99 -13.96 13.53
N SER A 125 7.80 -13.37 13.41
CA SER A 125 6.55 -14.10 13.61
C SER A 125 6.16 -14.83 12.32
N ASN A 126 5.07 -15.62 12.36
CA ASN A 126 4.60 -16.33 11.18
C ASN A 126 4.23 -15.38 10.02
N ILE A 127 3.79 -14.16 10.32
CA ILE A 127 3.34 -13.20 9.30
C ILE A 127 4.45 -12.26 8.84
N THR A 128 5.46 -11.98 9.68
CA THR A 128 6.58 -11.09 9.33
C THR A 128 7.68 -11.81 8.55
N ALA A 129 7.67 -13.15 8.55
CA ALA A 129 8.62 -13.95 7.80
C ALA A 129 8.65 -13.54 6.32
N LEU A 130 9.86 -13.28 5.80
CA LEU A 130 10.13 -12.76 4.45
C LEU A 130 9.64 -11.32 4.17
N TRP A 131 8.81 -10.73 5.03
CA TRP A 131 8.46 -9.31 5.01
C TRP A 131 9.51 -8.43 5.69
N SER A 132 10.27 -8.98 6.65
CA SER A 132 11.27 -8.25 7.42
C SER A 132 12.70 -8.38 6.86
N SER A 133 13.59 -7.48 7.30
CA SER A 133 15.04 -7.48 7.10
C SER A 133 15.75 -7.55 8.46
N GLU A 134 17.05 -7.85 8.47
CA GLU A 134 17.84 -7.91 9.71
C GLU A 134 18.00 -6.55 10.38
N GLN A 135 18.10 -5.48 9.58
CA GLN A 135 18.36 -4.13 10.07
C GLN A 135 17.59 -3.10 9.26
N TYR A 136 17.21 -2.02 9.93
CA TYR A 136 16.51 -0.87 9.37
C TYR A 136 17.08 0.44 9.93
N GLN A 137 17.24 1.43 9.06
CA GLN A 137 17.66 2.77 9.43
C GLN A 137 16.56 3.78 9.06
N GLN A 138 16.26 4.68 9.99
CA GLN A 138 15.29 5.73 9.78
C GLN A 138 15.73 6.70 8.68
N SER A 139 14.78 7.04 7.83
CA SER A 139 14.97 7.96 6.69
C SER A 139 13.90 9.04 6.63
N VAL A 140 12.72 8.81 7.20
CA VAL A 140 11.65 9.80 7.31
C VAL A 140 11.28 9.95 8.78
N PHE A 141 11.23 11.20 9.24
CA PHE A 141 10.86 11.56 10.60
C PHE A 141 9.68 12.53 10.58
N ALA A 142 8.61 12.17 11.29
CA ALA A 142 7.42 13.01 11.53
C ALA A 142 6.89 13.74 10.28
N LYS A 143 6.80 13.04 9.14
CA LYS A 143 6.27 13.63 7.91
C LYS A 143 4.75 13.71 7.99
N VAL A 144 4.24 14.93 8.09
CA VAL A 144 2.79 15.18 8.17
C VAL A 144 2.11 14.85 6.83
N GLY A 145 0.98 14.14 6.91
CA GLY A 145 0.10 13.86 5.78
C GLY A 145 -1.36 13.77 6.19
N PHE A 146 -2.24 13.61 5.20
CA PHE A 146 -3.67 13.38 5.38
C PHE A 146 -4.10 12.12 4.63
N PHE A 147 -4.79 11.22 5.30
CA PHE A 147 -5.35 10.03 4.70
C PHE A 147 -6.82 10.23 4.33
N HIS A 148 -7.18 9.81 3.13
CA HIS A 148 -8.52 9.94 2.59
C HIS A 148 -9.05 8.56 2.20
N ARG A 149 -10.16 8.12 2.81
CA ARG A 149 -10.90 6.90 2.43
C ARG A 149 -11.73 7.10 1.15
N LYS A 150 -11.08 7.64 0.11
CA LYS A 150 -11.66 7.98 -1.19
C LYS A 150 -10.58 8.00 -2.28
N ASP A 151 -11.00 7.60 -3.48
CA ASP A 151 -10.20 7.70 -4.70
C ASP A 151 -10.17 9.15 -5.21
N HIS A 152 -9.02 9.83 -5.06
CA HIS A 152 -8.83 11.21 -5.52
C HIS A 152 -8.07 11.31 -6.86
N ARG A 153 -7.89 10.21 -7.60
CA ARG A 153 -7.20 10.25 -8.90
C ARG A 153 -7.90 11.16 -9.93
N SER A 154 -9.19 11.39 -9.78
CA SER A 154 -10.01 12.21 -10.70
C SER A 154 -10.42 13.58 -10.15
N GLU A 155 -10.04 13.92 -8.91
CA GLU A 155 -10.46 15.15 -8.23
C GLU A 155 -9.25 15.91 -7.71
N ASN A 156 -9.28 17.25 -7.79
CA ASN A 156 -8.29 18.07 -7.10
C ASN A 156 -8.73 18.18 -5.64
N LEU A 157 -7.91 17.67 -4.73
CA LEU A 157 -8.07 17.86 -3.29
C LEU A 157 -8.03 19.36 -2.98
N SER A 158 -9.05 19.86 -2.28
CA SER A 158 -9.13 21.25 -1.83
C SER A 158 -8.36 21.39 -0.54
N ALA A 159 -7.21 22.07 -0.58
CA ALA A 159 -6.16 22.01 0.42
C ALA A 159 -6.50 22.45 1.86
N TYR A 160 -7.67 23.03 2.16
CA TYR A 160 -7.96 23.56 3.49
C TYR A 160 -9.45 23.50 3.86
N GLU A 161 -9.73 22.81 4.98
CA GLU A 161 -10.97 22.78 5.79
C GLU A 161 -12.30 22.38 5.11
N GLY A 162 -12.85 21.23 5.53
CA GLY A 162 -14.19 20.77 5.17
C GLY A 162 -14.49 19.38 5.74
N LYS A 163 -15.71 18.87 5.54
CA LYS A 163 -16.13 17.51 5.94
C LYS A 163 -15.31 16.37 5.27
N ASP A 164 -14.48 16.72 4.29
CA ASP A 164 -13.67 15.82 3.48
C ASP A 164 -12.16 16.07 3.70
N SER A 165 -11.75 16.65 4.84
CA SER A 165 -10.36 17.11 5.08
C SER A 165 -9.31 16.02 5.33
N GLY A 166 -9.65 14.75 5.14
CA GLY A 166 -8.77 13.62 5.49
C GLY A 166 -8.49 13.51 7.00
N GLU A 167 -7.96 12.36 7.39
CA GLU A 167 -7.42 12.11 8.74
C GLU A 167 -5.94 12.44 8.74
N GLN A 168 -5.53 13.43 9.53
CA GLN A 168 -4.11 13.78 9.62
C GLN A 168 -3.34 12.69 10.37
N PHE A 169 -2.11 12.45 9.94
CA PHE A 169 -1.17 11.55 10.59
C PHE A 169 0.27 12.03 10.40
N GLU A 170 1.17 11.48 11.20
CA GLU A 170 2.62 11.63 11.07
C GLU A 170 3.22 10.31 10.60
N LEU A 171 3.99 10.35 9.51
CA LEU A 171 4.68 9.20 8.94
C LEU A 171 6.14 9.18 9.39
N TYR A 172 6.57 8.02 9.86
CA TYR A 172 7.96 7.66 10.06
C TYR A 172 8.28 6.46 9.17
N SER A 173 9.40 6.51 8.46
CA SER A 173 9.81 5.42 7.58
C SER A 173 11.24 5.04 7.84
N LEU A 174 11.47 3.73 7.93
CA LEU A 174 12.79 3.12 8.02
C LEU A 174 12.98 2.17 6.84
N TYR A 175 14.20 2.08 6.33
CA TYR A 175 14.54 1.20 5.22
C TYR A 175 15.74 0.33 5.57
N ASN A 176 15.81 -0.86 4.97
CA ASN A 176 17.01 -1.67 5.03
C ASN A 176 18.09 -1.12 4.08
N GLU A 177 19.30 -1.69 4.15
CA GLU A 177 20.49 -1.18 3.41
C GLU A 177 20.27 -1.03 1.90
N ASP A 178 19.57 -1.98 1.27
CA ASP A 178 19.29 -1.97 -0.18
C ASP A 178 17.94 -1.33 -0.54
N GLN A 179 17.21 -0.79 0.44
CA GLN A 179 15.89 -0.19 0.31
C GLN A 179 14.83 -1.12 -0.33
N SER A 180 15.06 -2.44 -0.36
CA SER A 180 14.07 -3.41 -0.87
C SER A 180 12.95 -3.69 0.13
N LYS A 181 13.16 -3.33 1.41
CA LYS A 181 12.17 -3.46 2.48
C LYS A 181 12.15 -2.23 3.37
N GLY A 182 11.00 -1.94 3.95
CA GLY A 182 10.85 -0.85 4.91
C GLY A 182 9.91 -1.17 6.06
N ILE A 183 9.85 -0.22 6.98
CA ILE A 183 8.88 -0.13 8.05
C ILE A 183 8.27 1.25 7.94
N ASP A 184 6.96 1.32 7.77
CA ASP A 184 6.21 2.56 7.91
C ASP A 184 5.48 2.54 9.25
N VAL A 185 5.60 3.64 9.99
CA VAL A 185 4.87 3.88 11.23
C VAL A 185 4.03 5.12 11.05
N GLU A 186 2.72 4.98 11.22
CA GLU A 186 1.75 6.06 11.10
C GLU A 186 1.19 6.37 12.49
N VAL A 187 1.37 7.61 12.95
CA VAL A 187 0.82 8.11 14.21
C VAL A 187 -0.36 9.02 13.90
N TRP A 188 -1.55 8.62 14.34
CA TRP A 188 -2.81 9.29 14.06
C TRP A 188 -3.14 10.36 15.12
N GLN A 189 -4.02 11.31 14.78
CA GLN A 189 -4.40 12.41 15.70
C GLN A 189 -4.99 11.97 17.03
N ASP A 190 -5.62 10.80 17.09
CA ASP A 190 -6.16 10.20 18.31
C ASP A 190 -5.10 9.48 19.17
N GLY A 191 -3.87 9.40 18.67
CA GLY A 191 -2.75 8.72 19.31
C GLY A 191 -2.62 7.24 18.92
N ASP A 192 -3.50 6.72 18.05
CA ASP A 192 -3.34 5.38 17.52
C ASP A 192 -2.07 5.32 16.68
N THR A 193 -1.36 4.19 16.76
CA THR A 193 -0.14 3.95 16.01
C THR A 193 -0.30 2.70 15.16
N GLU A 194 -0.07 2.83 13.87
CA GLU A 194 -0.10 1.72 12.93
C GLU A 194 1.31 1.43 12.43
N VAL A 195 1.68 0.16 12.37
CA VAL A 195 2.99 -0.28 11.91
C VAL A 195 2.80 -1.22 10.73
N CYS A 196 3.51 -0.92 9.65
CA CYS A 196 3.45 -1.65 8.39
C CYS A 196 4.85 -2.11 7.97
N LEU A 197 5.01 -3.39 7.63
CA LEU A 197 6.19 -3.87 6.90
C LEU A 197 5.97 -3.65 5.41
N THR A 198 6.97 -3.15 4.71
CA THR A 198 6.86 -2.82 3.29
C THR A 198 7.88 -3.58 2.44
N LEU A 199 7.45 -3.96 1.24
CA LEU A 199 8.27 -4.59 0.21
C LEU A 199 8.22 -3.77 -1.06
N PHE A 200 9.39 -3.48 -1.63
CA PHE A 200 9.53 -2.86 -2.94
C PHE A 200 9.78 -3.93 -3.99
N LYS A 201 8.91 -4.00 -4.99
CA LYS A 201 8.91 -5.06 -6.01
C LYS A 201 8.71 -4.51 -7.41
N PRO A 202 9.28 -5.15 -8.44
CA PRO A 202 9.07 -4.72 -9.81
C PRO A 202 7.60 -4.91 -10.22
N LEU A 203 7.10 -4.05 -11.12
CA LEU A 203 5.74 -4.18 -11.67
C LEU A 203 5.46 -5.56 -12.29
N SER A 204 6.50 -6.26 -12.77
CA SER A 204 6.40 -7.60 -13.34
C SER A 204 5.97 -8.69 -12.35
N ASP A 205 6.00 -8.41 -11.05
CA ASP A 205 5.50 -9.36 -10.05
C ASP A 205 3.97 -9.48 -10.08
N ILE A 206 3.26 -8.51 -10.66
CA ILE A 206 1.86 -8.66 -11.08
C ILE A 206 1.84 -9.25 -12.48
N ILE A 207 1.44 -10.52 -12.58
CA ILE A 207 1.49 -11.28 -13.84
C ILE A 207 0.18 -11.20 -14.64
N ASP A 208 -0.95 -10.98 -13.95
CA ASP A 208 -2.26 -10.82 -14.56
C ASP A 208 -3.11 -9.83 -13.76
N MET A 209 -4.06 -9.21 -14.44
CA MET A 209 -5.06 -8.33 -13.83
C MET A 209 -6.42 -8.56 -14.50
N TYR A 210 -7.47 -8.67 -13.70
CA TYR A 210 -8.83 -8.90 -14.17
C TYR A 210 -9.75 -7.76 -13.74
N PRO A 211 -10.46 -7.12 -14.68
CA PRO A 211 -11.46 -6.13 -14.33
C PRO A 211 -12.65 -6.79 -13.62
N ALA A 212 -13.27 -6.08 -12.68
CA ALA A 212 -14.58 -6.42 -12.17
C ALA A 212 -15.60 -6.52 -13.34
N SER A 213 -16.55 -7.45 -13.23
CA SER A 213 -17.56 -7.73 -14.26
C SER A 213 -18.69 -6.71 -14.32
#